data_AF-A0A453FCN5-F1
#
_entry.id   AF-A0A453FCN5-F1
#
_cell.length_a   1.000
_cell.length_b   1.000
_cell.length_c   1.000
_cell.angle_alpha   90.00
_cell.angle_beta   90.00
_cell.angle_gamma   90.00
#
_symmetry.space_group_name_H-M   'P 1'
#
loop_
_entity.id
_entity.type
_entity.pdbx_description
1 polymer ?
#
loop_
_entity_poly.entity_id
_entity_poly.type
_entity_poly.pdbx_seq_one_letter_code
_entity_poly.pdbx_strand_id
1 'polypeptide(L)'
;MQSLTSQAVVIGLSCRLDADQLLEKRVRSRFSHRKLLFVPSSLDDIQRLMEHLLMLDKDSSLPTNYVTEYNSRLTSIFSNKKFKGVLDSLTDTDATTSNILRFLFRVVSYMDMESGFLSMECFTDALSSMQRQPKMDSLQDLSILELYILVCMNRLEDKEQKSYNFNTIMKEYKSIQDAYKTSDKYATTVCFRAFEHLLDRELITFADTKGRNVALEYRPVKLLISSRELAQSLKLNTTCPV
;
A
#
# COMPACT_ATOMS: atom_id res chain seq x y z
N MET A 1 17.37 26.06 35.65
CA MET A 1 18.58 26.90 35.75
C MET A 1 19.68 26.21 34.95
N GLN A 2 20.33 26.88 34.00
CA GLN A 2 21.60 26.39 33.45
C GLN A 2 22.67 26.70 34.49
N SER A 3 23.14 25.69 35.21
CA SER A 3 24.25 25.83 36.14
C SER A 3 25.55 25.92 35.34
N LEU A 4 26.36 26.95 35.56
CA LEU A 4 27.69 27.11 34.94
C LEU A 4 28.69 26.01 35.34
N THR A 5 28.35 25.15 36.30
CA THR A 5 29.25 24.12 36.86
C THR A 5 29.04 22.72 36.28
N SER A 6 28.07 22.50 35.39
CA SER A 6 27.79 21.17 34.81
C SER A 6 27.84 21.22 33.29
N GLN A 7 28.77 20.47 32.71
CA GLN A 7 28.83 20.27 31.25
C GLN A 7 27.84 19.17 30.87
N ALA A 8 26.85 19.50 30.04
CA ALA A 8 25.88 18.55 29.51
C ALA A 8 25.57 18.88 28.05
N VAL A 9 25.37 17.84 27.24
CA VAL A 9 24.93 17.95 25.85
C VAL A 9 23.54 17.35 25.74
N VAL A 10 22.63 18.07 25.10
CA VAL A 10 21.26 17.60 24.83
C VAL A 10 21.11 17.44 23.33
N ILE A 11 20.84 16.21 22.88
CA ILE A 11 20.58 15.89 21.48
C ILE A 11 19.10 15.54 21.37
N GLY A 12 18.35 16.34 20.61
CA GLY A 12 16.95 16.07 20.27
C GLY A 12 16.85 15.46 18.89
N LEU A 13 16.08 14.39 18.75
CA LEU A 13 15.76 13.75 17.48
C LEU A 13 14.27 13.95 17.19
N SER A 14 13.93 14.38 15.98
CA SER A 14 12.56 14.62 15.56
C SER A 14 12.44 14.45 14.05
N CYS A 15 11.32 13.88 13.58
CA CYS A 15 10.94 13.90 12.17
C CYS A 15 10.18 15.16 11.76
N ARG A 16 9.81 16.01 12.73
CA ARG A 16 9.10 17.28 12.51
C ARG A 16 10.08 18.42 12.28
N LEU A 17 9.88 19.15 11.19
CA LEU A 17 10.65 20.36 10.86
C LEU A 17 10.33 21.55 11.78
N ASP A 18 9.13 21.57 12.35
CA ASP A 18 8.60 22.63 13.22
C ASP A 18 8.74 22.34 14.72
N ALA A 19 9.50 21.30 15.10
CA ALA A 19 9.60 20.85 16.48
C ALA A 19 10.03 21.93 17.48
N ASP A 20 10.84 22.90 17.04
CA ASP A 20 11.29 24.03 17.87
C ASP A 20 10.18 25.06 18.13
N GLN A 21 9.15 25.12 17.29
CA GLN A 21 8.01 26.02 17.47
C GLN A 21 7.07 25.51 18.58
N LEU A 22 7.05 24.20 18.81
CA LEU A 22 6.27 23.56 19.87
C LEU A 22 6.88 23.75 21.26
N LEU A 23 8.12 24.24 21.34
CA LEU A 23 8.78 24.50 22.61
C LEU A 23 8.14 25.70 23.32
N GLU A 24 7.83 25.51 24.61
CA GLU A 24 7.40 26.60 25.49
C GLU A 24 8.41 27.76 25.44
N LYS A 25 7.93 29.01 25.48
CA LYS A 25 8.73 30.22 25.25
C LYS A 25 10.06 30.25 26.02
N ARG A 26 10.05 29.83 27.30
CA ARG A 26 11.25 29.80 28.17
C ARG A 26 12.26 28.70 27.82
N VAL A 27 11.81 27.63 27.18
CA VAL A 27 12.66 26.52 26.70
C VAL A 27 13.24 26.89 25.35
N ARG A 28 12.40 27.39 24.44
CA ARG A 28 12.82 27.88 23.13
C ARG A 28 13.90 28.95 23.25
N SER A 29 13.74 29.89 24.18
CA SER A 29 14.74 30.93 24.46
C SER A 29 16.10 30.40 24.92
N ARG A 30 16.18 29.18 25.46
CA ARG A 30 17.43 28.57 25.94
C ARG A 30 17.97 27.50 24.98
N PHE A 31 17.25 27.21 23.90
CA PHE A 31 17.67 26.27 22.88
C PHE A 31 18.76 26.91 22.01
N SER A 32 19.79 26.15 21.67
CA SER A 32 20.94 26.67 20.90
C SER A 32 20.63 26.94 19.42
N HIS A 33 19.41 26.61 18.97
CA HIS A 33 18.95 26.72 17.58
C HIS A 33 19.86 26.05 16.53
N ARG A 34 20.75 25.15 16.96
CA ARG A 34 21.58 24.33 16.07
C ARG A 34 20.75 23.15 15.60
N LYS A 35 20.40 23.14 14.31
CA LYS A 35 19.63 22.06 13.67
C LYS A 35 20.50 21.37 12.64
N LEU A 36 20.58 20.04 12.73
CA LEU A 36 21.13 19.19 11.68
C LEU A 36 19.94 18.57 10.94
N LEU A 37 19.85 18.83 9.64
CA LEU A 37 18.80 18.30 8.78
C LEU A 37 19.35 17.14 7.97
N PHE A 38 18.68 15.99 8.04
CA PHE A 38 18.97 14.84 7.21
C PHE A 38 18.07 14.89 5.98
N VAL A 39 18.69 15.02 4.80
CA VAL A 39 18.02 15.07 3.51
C VAL A 39 17.94 13.65 2.93
N PRO A 40 16.88 13.30 2.17
CA PRO A 40 16.83 12.03 1.47
C PRO A 40 18.07 11.78 0.61
N SER A 41 18.52 10.53 0.56
CA SER A 41 19.67 10.10 -0.25
C SER A 41 19.36 10.21 -1.75
N SER A 42 20.39 10.45 -2.55
CA SER A 42 20.27 10.36 -4.01
C SER A 42 20.08 8.92 -4.47
N LEU A 43 19.58 8.71 -5.70
CA LEU A 43 19.47 7.37 -6.29
C LEU A 43 20.83 6.66 -6.36
N ASP A 44 21.89 7.40 -6.68
CA ASP A 44 23.26 6.87 -6.73
C ASP A 44 23.71 6.38 -5.34
N ASP A 45 23.39 7.12 -4.27
CA ASP A 45 23.72 6.72 -2.91
C ASP A 45 22.90 5.51 -2.45
N ILE A 46 21.63 5.42 -2.88
CA ILE A 46 20.79 4.25 -2.62
C ILE A 46 21.35 3.02 -3.34
N GLN A 47 21.73 3.16 -4.61
CA GLN A 47 22.33 2.06 -5.35
C GLN A 47 23.64 1.61 -4.70
N ARG A 48 24.51 2.55 -4.29
CA ARG A 48 25.74 2.23 -3.54
C ARG A 48 25.47 1.51 -2.25
N LEU A 49 24.43 1.90 -1.51
CA LEU A 49 24.01 1.22 -0.30
C LEU A 49 23.54 -0.21 -0.59
N MET A 50 22.73 -0.41 -1.63
CA MET A 50 22.27 -1.75 -2.04
C MET A 50 23.43 -2.64 -2.48
N GLU A 51 24.37 -2.11 -3.26
CA GLU A 51 25.60 -2.80 -3.65
C GLU A 51 26.40 -3.21 -2.42
N HIS A 52 26.62 -2.28 -1.48
CA HIS A 52 27.36 -2.56 -0.25
C HIS A 52 26.68 -3.61 0.63
N LEU A 53 25.34 -3.62 0.70
CA LEU A 53 24.59 -4.56 1.53
C LEU A 53 24.47 -5.96 0.91
N LEU A 54 24.44 -6.06 -0.43
CA LEU A 54 24.26 -7.33 -1.12
C LEU A 54 25.57 -7.99 -1.53
N MET A 55 26.64 -7.23 -1.77
CA MET A 55 27.93 -7.80 -2.16
C MET A 55 28.58 -8.58 -1.02
N LEU A 56 29.20 -9.70 -1.36
CA LEU A 56 29.95 -10.52 -0.42
C LEU A 56 31.37 -9.98 -0.27
N ASP A 57 31.86 -9.97 0.97
CA ASP A 57 33.24 -9.60 1.25
C ASP A 57 34.22 -10.64 0.66
N LYS A 58 35.33 -10.15 0.10
CA LYS A 58 36.41 -10.98 -0.44
C LYS A 58 37.14 -11.74 0.66
N ASP A 59 37.15 -11.20 1.88
CA ASP A 59 37.74 -11.83 3.05
C ASP A 59 36.76 -12.76 3.80
N SER A 60 35.59 -13.03 3.20
CA SER A 60 34.61 -13.95 3.78
C SER A 60 35.13 -15.40 3.80
N SER A 61 34.55 -16.21 4.70
CA SER A 61 34.85 -17.65 4.79
C SER A 61 34.32 -18.46 3.60
N LEU A 62 33.73 -17.82 2.60
CA LEU A 62 33.12 -18.45 1.44
C LEU A 62 34.16 -18.72 0.35
N PRO A 63 33.93 -19.71 -0.55
CA PRO A 63 34.83 -19.99 -1.65
C PRO A 63 35.05 -18.75 -2.54
N THR A 64 36.31 -18.39 -2.79
CA THR A 64 36.67 -17.16 -3.52
C THR A 64 36.06 -17.11 -4.92
N ASN A 65 35.99 -18.26 -5.61
CA ASN A 65 35.35 -18.38 -6.92
C ASN A 65 33.85 -18.01 -6.86
N TYR A 66 33.13 -18.51 -5.84
CA TYR A 66 31.73 -18.19 -5.63
C TYR A 66 31.53 -16.70 -5.33
N VAL A 67 32.34 -16.12 -4.44
CA VAL A 67 32.28 -14.68 -4.11
C VAL A 67 32.50 -13.82 -5.36
N THR A 68 33.49 -14.16 -6.20
CA THR A 68 33.75 -13.42 -7.44
C THR A 68 32.62 -13.54 -8.44
N GLU A 69 32.03 -14.72 -8.59
CA GLU A 69 30.92 -14.96 -9.51
C GLU A 69 29.65 -14.24 -9.04
N TYR A 70 29.31 -14.37 -7.75
CA TYR A 70 28.15 -13.74 -7.15
C TYR A 70 28.21 -12.21 -7.28
N ASN A 71 29.34 -11.59 -6.93
CA ASN A 71 29.52 -10.15 -7.04
C ASN A 71 29.49 -9.67 -8.51
N SER A 72 30.04 -10.47 -9.45
CA SER A 72 29.98 -10.18 -10.89
C SER A 72 28.53 -10.19 -11.42
N ARG A 73 27.73 -11.20 -11.03
CA ARG A 73 26.30 -11.27 -11.39
C ARG A 73 25.51 -10.09 -10.83
N LEU A 74 25.73 -9.73 -9.57
CA LEU A 74 25.11 -8.54 -8.97
C LEU A 74 25.46 -7.26 -9.72
N THR A 75 26.73 -7.09 -10.11
CA THR A 75 27.17 -5.91 -10.86
C THR A 75 26.48 -5.83 -12.23
N SER A 76 26.29 -6.98 -12.89
CA SER A 76 25.52 -7.08 -14.13
C SER A 76 24.04 -6.71 -13.94
N ILE A 77 23.43 -7.14 -12.82
CA ILE A 77 22.06 -6.80 -12.42
C ILE A 77 21.92 -5.29 -12.20
N PHE A 78 22.79 -4.67 -11.39
CA PHE A 78 22.73 -3.23 -11.11
C PHE A 78 22.93 -2.37 -12.36
N SER A 79 23.70 -2.87 -13.33
CA SER A 79 23.90 -2.20 -14.63
C SER A 79 22.70 -2.35 -15.58
N ASN A 80 21.74 -3.23 -15.29
CA ASN A 80 20.61 -3.54 -16.15
C ASN A 80 19.55 -2.41 -16.13
N LYS A 81 19.04 -2.03 -17.31
CA LYS A 81 17.94 -1.04 -17.43
C LYS A 81 16.68 -1.47 -16.68
N LYS A 82 16.38 -2.78 -16.62
CA LYS A 82 15.24 -3.30 -15.86
C LYS A 82 15.40 -3.03 -14.35
N PHE A 83 16.61 -3.19 -13.82
CA PHE A 83 16.89 -2.91 -12.41
C PHE A 83 16.70 -1.42 -12.11
N LYS A 84 17.16 -0.52 -13.00
CA LYS A 84 16.92 0.92 -12.84
C LYS A 84 15.42 1.25 -12.72
N GLY A 85 14.58 0.65 -13.56
CA GLY A 85 13.13 0.81 -13.46
C GLY A 85 12.53 0.26 -12.15
N VAL A 86 13.10 -0.81 -11.60
CA VAL A 86 12.71 -1.33 -10.27
C VAL A 86 13.10 -0.33 -9.17
N LEU A 87 14.32 0.21 -9.24
CA LEU A 87 14.82 1.19 -8.29
C LEU A 87 14.00 2.48 -8.32
N ASP A 88 13.76 3.03 -9.52
CA ASP A 88 12.93 4.22 -9.72
C ASP A 88 11.55 4.03 -9.10
N SER A 89 10.88 2.91 -9.41
CA SER A 89 9.54 2.61 -8.87
C SER A 89 9.52 2.46 -7.34
N LEU A 90 10.57 1.88 -6.76
CA LEU A 90 10.72 1.76 -5.31
C LEU A 90 10.87 3.14 -4.66
N THR A 91 11.73 3.99 -5.21
CA THR A 91 12.07 5.30 -4.63
C THR A 91 11.02 6.37 -4.89
N ASP A 92 10.26 6.27 -5.99
CA ASP A 92 9.11 7.14 -6.27
C ASP A 92 8.03 6.98 -5.20
N THR A 93 7.93 5.78 -4.60
CA THR A 93 6.97 5.49 -3.53
C THR A 93 7.54 5.87 -2.16
N ASP A 94 8.73 5.35 -1.82
CA ASP A 94 9.37 5.57 -0.53
C ASP A 94 10.89 5.33 -0.65
N ALA A 95 11.66 6.42 -0.64
CA ALA A 95 13.12 6.40 -0.71
C ALA A 95 13.82 6.24 0.66
N THR A 96 13.10 5.86 1.72
CA THR A 96 13.72 5.66 3.03
C THR A 96 14.61 4.41 3.06
N THR A 97 15.71 4.49 3.81
CA THR A 97 16.60 3.34 4.05
C THR A 97 15.85 2.14 4.62
N SER A 98 14.82 2.35 5.46
CA SER A 98 14.02 1.26 6.00
C SER A 98 13.23 0.54 4.90
N ASN A 99 12.70 1.25 3.91
CA ASN A 99 11.99 0.63 2.79
C ASN A 99 12.96 -0.16 1.91
N ILE A 100 14.13 0.40 1.64
CA ILE A 100 15.21 -0.28 0.89
C ILE A 100 15.63 -1.57 1.59
N LEU A 101 15.85 -1.55 2.92
CA LEU A 101 16.21 -2.74 3.68
C LEU A 101 15.12 -3.83 3.64
N ARG A 102 13.85 -3.44 3.74
CA ARG A 102 12.71 -4.37 3.61
C ARG A 102 12.65 -4.98 2.21
N PHE A 103 12.89 -4.17 1.18
CA PHE A 103 12.98 -4.62 -0.19
C PHE A 103 14.11 -5.64 -0.37
N LEU A 104 15.33 -5.32 0.05
CA LEU A 104 16.49 -6.22 -0.05
C LEU A 104 16.28 -7.53 0.71
N PHE A 105 15.70 -7.47 1.91
CA PHE A 105 15.34 -8.69 2.65
C PHE A 105 14.42 -9.59 1.83
N ARG A 106 13.44 -8.99 1.13
CA ARG A 106 12.52 -9.73 0.28
C ARG A 106 13.18 -10.29 -0.97
N VAL A 107 14.09 -9.53 -1.58
CA VAL A 107 14.91 -10.00 -2.72
C VAL A 107 15.68 -11.26 -2.31
N VAL A 108 16.36 -11.24 -1.17
CA VAL A 108 17.12 -12.39 -0.67
C VAL A 108 16.18 -13.57 -0.35
N SER A 109 14.97 -13.32 0.13
CA SER A 109 13.99 -14.39 0.40
C SER A 109 13.48 -15.10 -0.86
N TYR A 110 13.55 -14.45 -2.03
CA TYR A 110 13.22 -15.05 -3.32
C TYR A 110 14.45 -15.64 -4.03
N MET A 111 15.61 -15.68 -3.38
CA MET A 111 16.79 -16.32 -3.94
C MET A 111 16.53 -17.82 -4.09
N ASP A 112 16.84 -18.35 -5.26
CA ASP A 112 16.80 -19.79 -5.48
C ASP A 112 17.91 -20.46 -4.67
N MET A 113 17.50 -21.38 -3.79
CA MET A 113 18.41 -22.09 -2.89
C MET A 113 19.25 -23.15 -3.60
N GLU A 114 18.81 -23.63 -4.76
CA GLU A 114 19.58 -24.61 -5.55
C GLU A 114 20.76 -23.96 -6.26
N SER A 115 20.54 -22.81 -6.91
CA SER A 115 21.60 -22.04 -7.54
C SER A 115 22.43 -21.24 -6.54
N GLY A 116 21.83 -20.76 -5.45
CA GLY A 116 22.48 -19.89 -4.47
C GLY A 116 22.87 -18.52 -5.03
N PHE A 117 22.22 -18.04 -6.10
CA PHE A 117 22.51 -16.74 -6.71
C PHE A 117 21.24 -15.89 -6.83
N LEU A 118 21.41 -14.58 -6.65
CA LEU A 118 20.35 -13.62 -6.95
C LEU A 118 20.18 -13.48 -8.47
N SER A 119 18.93 -13.46 -8.92
CA SER A 119 18.54 -13.21 -10.30
C SER A 119 17.78 -11.89 -10.41
N MET A 120 17.61 -11.39 -11.65
CA MET A 120 16.74 -10.22 -11.89
C MET A 120 15.29 -10.46 -11.45
N GLU A 121 14.81 -11.71 -11.50
CA GLU A 121 13.43 -12.08 -11.14
C GLU A 121 13.18 -11.89 -9.64
N CYS A 122 14.17 -12.18 -8.79
CA CYS A 122 14.08 -11.92 -7.34
C CYS A 122 13.76 -10.45 -7.05
N PHE A 123 14.32 -9.50 -7.83
CA PHE A 123 14.06 -8.07 -7.68
C PHE A 123 12.67 -7.66 -8.17
N THR A 124 12.23 -8.20 -9.31
CA THR A 124 10.88 -7.90 -9.83
C THR A 124 9.79 -8.49 -8.95
N ASP A 125 10.01 -9.67 -8.40
CA ASP A 125 9.07 -10.35 -7.51
C ASP A 125 9.02 -9.70 -6.13
N ALA A 126 10.17 -9.24 -5.61
CA ALA A 126 10.22 -8.39 -4.43
C ALA A 126 9.43 -7.10 -4.62
N LEU A 127 9.57 -6.43 -5.75
CA LEU A 127 8.85 -5.18 -6.03
C LEU A 127 7.34 -5.43 -6.13
N SER A 128 6.92 -6.38 -6.97
CA SER A 128 5.50 -6.69 -7.19
C SER A 128 4.79 -7.08 -5.91
N SER A 129 5.46 -7.86 -5.07
CA SER A 129 4.90 -8.31 -3.80
C SER A 129 4.85 -7.21 -2.74
N MET A 130 5.71 -6.18 -2.81
CA MET A 130 5.63 -4.98 -1.96
C MET A 130 4.57 -4.00 -2.44
N GLN A 131 4.27 -3.98 -3.74
CA GLN A 131 3.26 -3.11 -4.36
C GLN A 131 1.86 -3.73 -4.44
N ARG A 132 1.57 -4.76 -3.63
CA ARG A 132 0.20 -5.31 -3.56
C ARG A 132 -0.79 -4.22 -3.16
N GLN A 133 -1.98 -4.30 -3.76
CA GLN A 133 -3.09 -3.38 -3.50
C GLN A 133 -4.19 -4.15 -2.76
N PRO A 134 -4.25 -4.10 -1.41
CA PRO A 134 -5.16 -4.96 -0.64
C PRO A 134 -6.64 -4.78 -1.01
N LYS A 135 -7.03 -3.56 -1.41
CA LYS A 135 -8.37 -3.28 -1.91
C LYS A 135 -8.68 -4.02 -3.21
N MET A 136 -7.73 -4.04 -4.15
CA MET A 136 -7.89 -4.77 -5.42
C MET A 136 -7.93 -6.27 -5.20
N ASP A 137 -7.09 -6.79 -4.30
CA ASP A 137 -7.11 -8.20 -3.91
C ASP A 137 -8.48 -8.57 -3.32
N SER A 138 -9.01 -7.74 -2.41
CA SER A 138 -10.33 -7.93 -1.80
C SER A 138 -11.48 -7.92 -2.80
N LEU A 139 -11.34 -7.18 -3.92
CA LEU A 139 -12.33 -7.14 -4.99
C LEU A 139 -12.32 -8.39 -5.89
N GLN A 140 -11.18 -9.09 -6.00
CA GLN A 140 -11.11 -10.35 -6.75
C GLN A 140 -11.85 -11.50 -6.05
N ASP A 141 -11.83 -11.50 -4.72
CA ASP A 141 -12.43 -12.56 -3.89
C ASP A 141 -13.91 -12.30 -3.53
N LEU A 142 -14.63 -11.53 -4.34
CA LEU A 142 -16.06 -11.23 -4.12
C LEU A 142 -16.96 -12.21 -4.88
N SER A 143 -18.12 -12.48 -4.28
CA SER A 143 -19.21 -13.16 -4.99
C SER A 143 -19.84 -12.27 -6.06
N ILE A 144 -20.49 -12.90 -7.04
CA ILE A 144 -21.23 -12.20 -8.10
C ILE A 144 -22.25 -11.22 -7.52
N LEU A 145 -22.94 -11.60 -6.43
CA LEU A 145 -23.93 -10.73 -5.77
C LEU A 145 -23.28 -9.48 -5.17
N GLU A 146 -22.14 -9.60 -4.53
CA GLU A 146 -21.42 -8.47 -3.95
C GLU A 146 -20.90 -7.52 -5.04
N LEU A 147 -20.32 -8.06 -6.11
CA LEU A 147 -19.92 -7.27 -7.28
C LEU A 147 -21.11 -6.52 -7.87
N TYR A 148 -22.26 -7.17 -7.98
CA TYR A 148 -23.46 -6.55 -8.53
C TYR A 148 -24.00 -5.44 -7.61
N ILE A 149 -23.93 -5.61 -6.28
CA ILE A 149 -24.22 -4.54 -5.32
C ILE A 149 -23.27 -3.36 -5.51
N LEU A 150 -21.96 -3.60 -5.66
CA LEU A 150 -20.99 -2.53 -5.92
C LEU A 150 -21.26 -1.79 -7.24
N VAL A 151 -21.66 -2.50 -8.30
CA VAL A 151 -22.08 -1.88 -9.57
C VAL A 151 -23.33 -1.02 -9.40
N CYS A 152 -24.31 -1.46 -8.60
CA CYS A 152 -25.49 -0.65 -8.27
C CYS A 152 -25.09 0.64 -7.55
N MET A 153 -24.19 0.55 -6.58
CA MET A 153 -23.68 1.71 -5.85
C MET A 153 -22.92 2.67 -6.78
N ASN A 154 -22.05 2.16 -7.66
CA ASN A 154 -21.31 3.00 -8.61
C ASN A 154 -22.27 3.75 -9.54
N ARG A 155 -23.32 3.08 -10.04
CA ARG A 155 -24.35 3.72 -10.87
C ARG A 155 -25.15 4.79 -10.13
N LEU A 156 -25.40 4.60 -8.83
CA LEU A 156 -26.06 5.63 -8.01
C LEU A 156 -25.16 6.87 -7.87
N GLU A 157 -23.84 6.68 -7.70
CA GLU A 157 -22.87 7.77 -7.67
C GLU A 157 -22.75 8.47 -9.03
N ASP A 158 -22.78 7.73 -10.15
CA ASP A 158 -22.80 8.29 -11.51
C ASP A 158 -24.06 9.13 -11.78
N LYS A 159 -25.18 8.82 -11.11
CA LYS A 159 -26.42 9.62 -11.13
C LYS A 159 -26.38 10.81 -10.16
N GLU A 160 -25.23 11.14 -9.58
CA GLU A 160 -25.02 12.20 -8.59
C GLU A 160 -25.92 12.07 -7.35
N GLN A 161 -26.29 10.84 -6.98
CA GLN A 161 -27.12 10.60 -5.80
C GLN A 161 -26.33 10.94 -4.52
N LYS A 162 -26.65 12.09 -3.92
CA LYS A 162 -25.94 12.63 -2.74
C LYS A 162 -25.93 11.72 -1.51
N SER A 163 -26.93 10.84 -1.38
CA SER A 163 -27.05 9.90 -0.27
C SER A 163 -27.88 8.69 -0.67
N TYR A 164 -27.37 7.51 -0.35
CA TYR A 164 -28.03 6.24 -0.63
C TYR A 164 -27.77 5.23 0.51
N ASN A 165 -28.72 4.33 0.73
CA ASN A 165 -28.69 3.28 1.75
C ASN A 165 -29.06 1.94 1.11
N PHE A 166 -29.12 0.86 1.90
CA PHE A 166 -29.45 -0.48 1.41
C PHE A 166 -30.76 -0.50 0.60
N ASN A 167 -31.79 0.19 1.07
CA ASN A 167 -33.08 0.25 0.37
C ASN A 167 -32.98 0.92 -1.01
N THR A 168 -32.21 2.02 -1.11
CA THR A 168 -31.95 2.69 -2.40
C THR A 168 -31.14 1.79 -3.34
N ILE A 169 -30.12 1.10 -2.82
CA ILE A 169 -29.32 0.13 -3.58
C ILE A 169 -30.22 -0.99 -4.12
N MET A 170 -31.16 -1.47 -3.32
CA MET A 170 -32.06 -2.55 -3.72
C MET A 170 -33.13 -2.14 -4.74
N LYS A 171 -33.47 -0.85 -4.80
CA LYS A 171 -34.26 -0.29 -5.91
C LYS A 171 -33.46 -0.27 -7.21
N GLU A 172 -32.20 0.16 -7.17
CA GLU A 172 -31.33 0.13 -8.35
C GLU A 172 -31.09 -1.31 -8.81
N TYR A 173 -30.80 -2.23 -7.89
CA TYR A 173 -30.66 -3.66 -8.15
C TYR A 173 -31.85 -4.22 -8.94
N LYS A 174 -33.08 -3.99 -8.46
CA LYS A 174 -34.31 -4.40 -9.17
C LYS A 174 -34.44 -3.74 -10.54
N SER A 175 -34.14 -2.44 -10.64
CA SER A 175 -34.18 -1.72 -11.91
C SER A 175 -33.23 -2.33 -12.95
N ILE A 176 -32.04 -2.80 -12.56
CA ILE A 176 -31.10 -3.46 -13.47
C ILE A 176 -31.61 -4.86 -13.83
N GLN A 177 -32.12 -5.63 -12.86
CA GLN A 177 -32.71 -6.94 -13.15
C GLN A 177 -33.86 -6.85 -14.16
N ASP A 178 -34.75 -5.87 -14.00
CA ASP A 178 -35.89 -5.70 -14.89
C ASP A 178 -35.47 -5.24 -16.30
N ALA A 179 -34.44 -4.40 -16.40
CA ALA A 179 -33.91 -3.90 -17.67
C ALA A 179 -33.15 -4.99 -18.47
N TYR A 180 -32.34 -5.81 -17.80
CA TYR A 180 -31.45 -6.78 -18.45
C TYR A 180 -31.91 -8.24 -18.31
N LYS A 181 -33.02 -8.50 -17.60
CA LYS A 181 -33.59 -9.83 -17.35
C LYS A 181 -32.57 -10.86 -16.88
N THR A 182 -31.73 -10.47 -15.91
CA THR A 182 -30.73 -11.38 -15.35
C THR A 182 -31.39 -12.60 -14.70
N SER A 183 -30.77 -13.78 -14.85
CA SER A 183 -31.29 -15.05 -14.33
C SER A 183 -31.28 -15.12 -12.80
N ASP A 184 -30.32 -14.45 -12.18
CA ASP A 184 -30.01 -14.64 -10.77
C ASP A 184 -30.83 -13.67 -9.90
N LYS A 185 -31.93 -14.18 -9.34
CA LYS A 185 -32.76 -13.46 -8.37
C LYS A 185 -32.43 -13.89 -6.95
N TYR A 186 -31.74 -13.01 -6.23
CA TYR A 186 -31.43 -13.20 -4.82
C TYR A 186 -32.53 -12.59 -3.94
N ALA A 187 -32.87 -13.27 -2.84
CA ALA A 187 -33.79 -12.73 -1.85
C ALA A 187 -33.18 -11.53 -1.12
N THR A 188 -34.01 -10.57 -0.68
CA THR A 188 -33.54 -9.34 -0.01
C THR A 188 -32.67 -9.63 1.23
N THR A 189 -32.97 -10.68 1.99
CA THR A 189 -32.17 -11.12 3.14
C THR A 189 -30.76 -11.58 2.74
N VAL A 190 -30.60 -12.19 1.57
CA VAL A 190 -29.30 -12.60 1.02
C VAL A 190 -28.54 -11.38 0.53
N CYS A 191 -29.21 -10.46 -0.16
CA CYS A 191 -28.61 -9.18 -0.56
C CYS A 191 -28.16 -8.36 0.66
N PHE A 192 -28.92 -8.41 1.75
CA PHE A 192 -28.56 -7.73 3.00
C PHE A 192 -27.30 -8.32 3.63
N ARG A 193 -27.16 -9.65 3.66
CA ARG A 193 -25.92 -10.32 4.10
C ARG A 193 -24.70 -9.95 3.24
N ALA A 194 -24.88 -9.89 1.91
CA ALA A 194 -23.82 -9.45 1.01
C ALA A 194 -23.43 -7.98 1.26
N PHE A 195 -24.41 -7.12 1.53
CA PHE A 195 -24.16 -5.74 1.94
C PHE A 195 -23.40 -5.63 3.28
N GLU A 196 -23.73 -6.45 4.27
CA GLU A 196 -22.99 -6.52 5.54
C GLU A 196 -21.55 -6.99 5.32
N HIS A 197 -21.35 -8.00 4.47
CA HIS A 197 -20.00 -8.49 4.17
C HIS A 197 -19.14 -7.45 3.43
N LEU A 198 -19.73 -6.62 2.57
CA LEU A 198 -19.05 -5.48 1.94
C LEU A 198 -18.64 -4.41 2.97
N LEU A 199 -19.42 -4.21 4.05
CA LEU A 199 -19.04 -3.33 5.17
C LEU A 199 -17.88 -3.94 5.97
N ASP A 200 -17.95 -5.24 6.26
CA ASP A 200 -16.90 -5.96 7.00
C ASP A 200 -15.56 -5.96 6.27
N ARG A 201 -15.59 -5.98 4.92
CA ARG A 201 -14.40 -5.88 4.06
C ARG A 201 -13.91 -4.44 3.84
N GLU A 202 -14.57 -3.45 4.43
CA GLU A 202 -14.27 -2.02 4.25
C GLU A 202 -14.22 -1.57 2.77
N LEU A 203 -14.99 -2.23 1.89
CA LEU A 203 -15.20 -1.79 0.51
C LEU A 203 -16.26 -0.69 0.45
N ILE A 204 -17.12 -0.64 1.45
CA ILE A 204 -18.13 0.38 1.66
C ILE A 204 -18.09 0.82 3.12
N THR A 205 -18.55 2.04 3.41
CA THR A 205 -18.63 2.53 4.79
C THR A 205 -19.84 3.41 5.00
N PHE A 206 -20.23 3.61 6.25
CA PHE A 206 -21.30 4.56 6.58
C PHE A 206 -20.83 5.99 6.31
N ALA A 207 -21.69 6.78 5.67
CA ALA A 207 -21.46 8.19 5.45
C ALA A 207 -21.53 9.00 6.76
N ASP A 208 -22.19 8.44 7.79
CA ASP A 208 -22.37 9.06 9.10
C ASP A 208 -21.66 8.30 10.24
N THR A 209 -21.07 9.05 11.17
CA THR A 209 -20.49 8.49 12.41
C THR A 209 -21.48 8.40 13.57
N LYS A 210 -22.67 9.02 13.44
CA LYS A 210 -23.65 9.22 14.52
C LYS A 210 -24.84 8.25 14.49
N GLY A 211 -24.99 7.42 13.44
CA GLY A 211 -26.17 6.59 13.20
C GLY A 211 -26.30 5.30 14.04
N ARG A 212 -25.68 5.20 15.24
CA ARG A 212 -25.66 3.93 16.01
C ARG A 212 -27.07 3.44 16.44
N ASN A 213 -28.07 4.32 16.47
CA ASN A 213 -29.45 3.97 16.86
C ASN A 213 -30.39 3.73 15.67
N VAL A 214 -29.89 3.79 14.43
CA VAL A 214 -30.68 3.57 13.21
C VAL A 214 -30.36 2.17 12.67
N ALA A 215 -31.40 1.41 12.31
CA ALA A 215 -31.21 0.11 11.67
C ALA A 215 -30.35 0.24 10.40
N LEU A 216 -29.45 -0.72 10.20
CA LEU A 216 -28.37 -0.64 9.20
C LEU A 216 -28.89 -0.36 7.78
N GLU A 217 -30.05 -0.91 7.43
CA GLU A 217 -30.68 -0.77 6.11
C GLU A 217 -31.07 0.67 5.74
N TYR A 218 -31.25 1.55 6.72
CA TYR A 218 -31.59 2.96 6.51
C TYR A 218 -30.38 3.89 6.56
N ARG A 219 -29.24 3.41 7.05
CA ARG A 219 -28.06 4.24 7.23
C ARG A 219 -27.42 4.57 5.87
N PRO A 220 -27.07 5.84 5.63
CA PRO A 220 -26.41 6.23 4.40
C PRO A 220 -25.01 5.62 4.33
N VAL A 221 -24.63 5.14 3.14
CA VAL A 221 -23.33 4.54 2.85
C VAL A 221 -22.64 5.25 1.69
N LYS A 222 -21.34 5.00 1.55
CA LYS A 222 -20.51 5.44 0.42
C LYS A 222 -19.53 4.34 0.00
N LEU A 223 -19.14 4.32 -1.27
CA LEU A 223 -18.08 3.47 -1.77
C LEU A 223 -16.72 3.94 -1.25
N LEU A 224 -15.83 2.98 -0.93
CA LEU A 224 -14.42 3.22 -0.62
C LEU A 224 -13.48 2.78 -1.75
N ILE A 225 -14.07 2.42 -2.89
CA ILE A 225 -13.40 2.06 -4.14
C ILE A 225 -13.80 3.06 -5.23
N SER A 226 -12.88 3.35 -6.13
CA SER A 226 -13.14 4.19 -7.30
C SER A 226 -13.79 3.39 -8.42
N SER A 227 -14.50 4.08 -9.32
CA SER A 227 -15.07 3.46 -10.53
C SER A 227 -14.01 2.79 -11.41
N ARG A 228 -12.76 3.31 -11.39
CA ARG A 228 -11.63 2.71 -12.11
C ARG A 228 -11.21 1.37 -11.49
N GLU A 229 -11.08 1.31 -10.16
CA GLU A 229 -10.73 0.07 -9.45
C GLU A 229 -11.81 -1.00 -9.65
N LEU A 230 -13.09 -0.61 -9.56
CA LEU A 230 -14.22 -1.52 -9.81
C LEU A 230 -14.19 -2.03 -11.26
N ALA A 231 -14.04 -1.15 -12.25
CA ALA A 231 -13.97 -1.54 -13.65
C ALA A 231 -12.76 -2.44 -13.97
N GLN A 232 -11.61 -2.19 -13.33
CA GLN A 232 -10.43 -3.04 -13.47
C GLN A 232 -10.67 -4.42 -12.83
N SER A 233 -11.29 -4.47 -11.66
CA SER A 233 -11.62 -5.72 -10.99
C SER A 233 -12.57 -6.58 -11.82
N LEU A 234 -13.64 -6.00 -12.37
CA LEU A 234 -14.62 -6.70 -13.21
C LEU A 234 -13.98 -7.32 -14.46
N LYS A 235 -12.95 -6.68 -15.04
CA LYS A 235 -12.21 -7.24 -16.19
C LYS A 235 -11.30 -8.42 -15.83
N LEU A 236 -10.78 -8.44 -14.61
CA LEU A 236 -9.89 -9.48 -14.12
C LEU A 236 -10.65 -10.68 -13.55
N ASN A 237 -11.89 -10.47 -13.10
CA ASN A 237 -12.68 -11.50 -12.45
C ASN A 237 -13.24 -12.50 -13.47
N THR A 238 -12.74 -13.74 -13.42
CA THR A 238 -13.14 -14.84 -14.32
C THR A 238 -14.56 -15.36 -14.08
N THR A 239 -15.17 -15.01 -12.95
CA THR A 239 -16.53 -15.43 -12.57
C THR A 239 -17.60 -14.42 -12.92
N CYS A 240 -17.22 -13.25 -13.45
CA CYS A 240 -18.19 -12.24 -13.86
C CYS A 240 -19.05 -12.75 -15.02
N PRO A 241 -20.39 -12.79 -14.88
CA PRO A 241 -21.27 -13.19 -15.97
C PRO A 241 -21.14 -12.20 -17.14
N VAL A 242 -21.23 -12.74 -18.36
CA VAL A 242 -21.12 -12.01 -19.63
C VAL A 242 -22.40 -11.24 -19.95
#